data_AF-A0A0J7K1U0-F1
#
_entry.id   AF-A0A0J7K1U0-F1
#
_cell.length_a   1.000
_cell.length_b   1.000
_cell.length_c   1.000
_cell.angle_alpha   90.00
_cell.angle_beta   90.00
_cell.angle_gamma   90.00
#
_symmetry.space_group_name_H-M   'P 1'
#
loop_
_entity.id
_entity.type
_entity.pdbx_description
1 polymer ?
#
loop_
_entity_poly.entity_id
_entity_poly.type
_entity_poly.pdbx_seq_one_letter_code
_entity_poly.pdbx_strand_id
1 'polypeptide(L)'
;MRLCLEGLLGGIPEYTALLCFLSGCITILLGILRLGFLVEFVSTPVVSGFTSAASVIIACSQIKNLLGLDIHGENFVEIWWELINHITDTKIPDLILSCCCILTLLVLKYLKDKKIANTTLKRFLWVIGTARNALVVILCAVTSYIFEMYDGAPFILTGHIDAGLPSVEPPPFSRTIGQNQTESFIDMSKNFKFGILIIPLISIIGNVAIAKAFCTKYFQHIT
;
A
#
# COMPACT_ATOMS: atom_id res chain seq x y z
N MET A 1 -4.17 -3.21 -1.74
CA MET A 1 -4.24 -3.47 -3.19
C MET A 1 -2.91 -4.00 -3.72
N ARG A 2 -1.78 -3.30 -3.51
CA ARG A 2 -0.43 -3.79 -3.89
C ARG A 2 -0.12 -5.21 -3.40
N LEU A 3 -0.25 -5.48 -2.09
CA LEU A 3 -0.04 -6.82 -1.51
C LEU A 3 -0.93 -7.93 -2.11
N CYS A 4 -2.16 -7.58 -2.51
CA CYS A 4 -3.09 -8.56 -3.07
C CYS A 4 -2.79 -8.86 -4.54
N LEU A 5 -2.19 -7.91 -5.27
CA LEU A 5 -1.71 -8.11 -6.63
C LEU A 5 -0.35 -8.82 -6.65
N GLU A 6 0.52 -8.49 -5.71
CA GLU A 6 1.88 -9.03 -5.60
C GLU A 6 1.83 -10.53 -5.32
N GLY A 7 1.04 -10.97 -4.34
CA GLY A 7 0.82 -12.40 -4.06
C GLY A 7 -0.13 -13.13 -5.02
N LEU A 8 -0.85 -12.43 -5.90
CA LEU A 8 -1.72 -13.07 -6.91
C LEU A 8 -1.00 -13.24 -8.26
N LEU A 9 -0.10 -12.33 -8.60
CA LEU A 9 0.48 -12.19 -9.95
C LEU A 9 2.01 -12.16 -9.96
N GLY A 10 2.66 -12.46 -8.83
CA GLY A 10 4.11 -12.60 -8.73
C GLY A 10 4.89 -11.33 -9.08
N GLY A 11 4.30 -10.14 -8.84
CA GLY A 11 4.94 -8.85 -9.13
C GLY A 11 5.08 -8.51 -10.62
N ILE A 12 4.41 -9.24 -11.52
CA ILE A 12 4.53 -9.01 -12.97
C ILE A 12 3.69 -7.79 -13.39
N PRO A 13 4.30 -6.74 -13.96
CA PRO A 13 3.61 -5.49 -14.26
C PRO A 13 2.51 -5.66 -15.32
N GLU A 14 2.69 -6.56 -16.28
CA GLU A 14 1.73 -6.83 -17.35
C GLU A 14 0.39 -7.36 -16.81
N TYR A 15 0.46 -8.33 -15.89
CA TYR A 15 -0.72 -8.90 -15.22
C TYR A 15 -1.42 -7.85 -14.36
N THR A 16 -0.64 -7.03 -13.65
CA THR A 16 -1.13 -5.95 -12.80
C THR A 16 -1.89 -4.89 -13.61
N ALA A 17 -1.31 -4.46 -14.74
CA ALA A 17 -1.91 -3.48 -15.63
C ALA A 17 -3.23 -3.99 -16.25
N LEU A 18 -3.23 -5.24 -16.76
CA LEU A 18 -4.43 -5.83 -17.35
C LEU A 18 -5.56 -6.01 -16.32
N LEU A 19 -5.24 -6.48 -15.12
CA LEU A 19 -6.22 -6.66 -14.05
C LEU A 19 -6.79 -5.32 -13.54
N CYS A 20 -5.95 -4.29 -13.44
CA CYS A 20 -6.38 -2.94 -13.08
C CYS A 20 -7.33 -2.36 -14.13
N PHE A 21 -7.00 -2.52 -15.42
CA PHE A 21 -7.87 -2.13 -16.52
C PHE A 21 -9.22 -2.85 -16.49
N LEU A 22 -9.21 -4.19 -16.36
CA LEU A 22 -10.41 -5.00 -16.31
C LEU A 22 -11.29 -4.67 -15.09
N SER A 23 -10.65 -4.46 -13.93
CA SER A 23 -11.35 -3.96 -12.73
C SER A 23 -12.03 -2.62 -13.00
N GLY A 24 -11.37 -1.67 -13.65
CA GLY A 24 -11.95 -0.38 -14.02
C GLY A 24 -13.18 -0.53 -14.94
N CYS A 25 -13.07 -1.36 -15.97
CA CYS A 25 -14.20 -1.67 -16.87
C CYS A 25 -15.39 -2.26 -16.12
N ILE A 26 -15.16 -3.22 -15.21
CA ILE A 26 -16.22 -3.82 -14.39
C ILE A 26 -16.85 -2.78 -13.46
N THR A 27 -16.05 -1.94 -12.81
CA THR A 27 -16.57 -0.87 -11.94
C THR A 27 -17.43 0.13 -12.72
N ILE A 28 -17.02 0.51 -13.93
CA ILE A 28 -17.82 1.38 -14.81
C ILE A 28 -19.12 0.69 -15.22
N LEU A 29 -19.07 -0.58 -15.62
CA LEU A 29 -20.24 -1.36 -16.02
C LEU A 29 -21.26 -1.46 -14.88
N LEU A 30 -20.81 -1.77 -13.66
CA LEU A 30 -21.65 -1.79 -12.46
C LEU A 30 -22.28 -0.42 -12.17
N GLY A 31 -21.54 0.67 -12.41
CA GLY A 31 -22.04 2.03 -12.29
C GLY A 31 -23.14 2.36 -13.31
N ILE A 32 -22.93 2.01 -14.59
CA ILE A 32 -23.90 2.22 -15.67
C ILE A 32 -25.20 1.45 -15.41
N LEU A 33 -25.08 0.19 -14.98
CA LEU A 33 -26.22 -0.66 -14.65
C LEU A 33 -26.89 -0.27 -13.32
N ARG A 34 -26.39 0.76 -12.62
CA ARG A 34 -26.89 1.25 -11.32
C ARG A 34 -26.89 0.16 -10.23
N LEU A 35 -25.92 -0.76 -10.28
CA LEU A 35 -25.72 -1.81 -9.26
C LEU A 35 -25.14 -1.26 -7.94
N GLY A 36 -25.19 0.06 -7.71
CA GLY A 36 -24.76 0.68 -6.44
C GLY A 36 -25.53 0.13 -5.22
N PHE A 37 -26.77 -0.33 -5.41
CA PHE A 37 -27.56 -0.94 -4.36
C PHE A 37 -26.93 -2.24 -3.80
N LEU A 38 -26.12 -2.97 -4.59
CA LEU A 38 -25.44 -4.18 -4.12
C LEU A 38 -24.44 -3.87 -3.00
N VAL A 39 -23.86 -2.68 -3.03
CA VAL A 39 -22.88 -2.23 -2.04
C VAL A 39 -23.55 -1.88 -0.72
N GLU A 40 -24.83 -1.49 -0.76
CA GLU A 40 -25.63 -1.21 0.44
C GLU A 40 -25.96 -2.49 1.23
N PHE A 41 -25.94 -3.66 0.58
CA PHE A 41 -26.08 -4.95 1.26
C PHE A 41 -24.80 -5.39 1.99
N VAL A 42 -23.67 -4.72 1.78
CA VAL A 42 -22.46 -5.00 2.56
C VAL A 42 -22.62 -4.33 3.93
N SER A 43 -22.84 -5.17 4.94
CA SER A 43 -23.06 -4.68 6.29
C SER A 43 -21.79 -4.02 6.88
N THR A 44 -21.98 -3.01 7.72
CA THR A 44 -20.88 -2.33 8.44
C THR A 44 -19.93 -3.31 9.15
N PRO A 45 -20.41 -4.38 9.81
CA PRO A 45 -19.52 -5.39 10.41
C PRO A 45 -18.61 -6.09 9.40
N VAL A 46 -19.08 -6.39 8.18
CA VAL A 46 -18.27 -7.04 7.14
C VAL A 46 -17.15 -6.13 6.67
N VAL A 47 -17.46 -4.85 6.40
CA VAL A 47 -16.44 -3.85 6.00
C VAL A 47 -15.43 -3.64 7.13
N SER A 48 -15.89 -3.57 8.38
CA SER A 48 -15.01 -3.44 9.55
C SER A 48 -14.10 -4.65 9.70
N GLY A 49 -14.63 -5.87 9.60
CA GLY A 49 -13.85 -7.11 9.68
C GLY A 49 -12.79 -7.21 8.58
N PHE A 50 -13.18 -6.91 7.34
CA PHE A 50 -12.26 -6.86 6.20
C PHE A 50 -11.16 -5.82 6.39
N THR A 51 -11.50 -4.60 6.85
CA THR A 51 -10.53 -3.52 7.08
C THR A 51 -9.57 -3.88 8.21
N SER A 52 -10.06 -4.47 9.30
CA SER A 52 -9.22 -4.93 10.42
C SER A 52 -8.26 -6.04 9.96
N ALA A 53 -8.75 -7.06 9.24
CA ALA A 53 -7.89 -8.12 8.69
C ALA A 53 -6.83 -7.56 7.73
N ALA A 54 -7.23 -6.67 6.81
CA ALA A 54 -6.30 -6.00 5.92
C ALA A 54 -5.25 -5.18 6.67
N SER A 55 -5.63 -4.49 7.76
CA SER A 55 -4.70 -3.73 8.59
C SER A 55 -3.64 -4.62 9.26
N VAL A 56 -4.05 -5.81 9.74
CA VAL A 56 -3.13 -6.79 10.32
C VAL A 56 -2.19 -7.35 9.26
N ILE A 57 -2.72 -7.72 8.08
CA ILE A 57 -1.89 -8.22 6.96
C ILE A 57 -0.87 -7.15 6.53
N ILE A 58 -1.31 -5.90 6.38
CA ILE A 58 -0.41 -4.79 6.05
C ILE A 58 0.65 -4.63 7.13
N ALA A 59 0.27 -4.59 8.41
CA ALA A 59 1.22 -4.47 9.52
C ALA A 59 2.26 -5.60 9.50
N CYS A 60 1.82 -6.85 9.36
CA CYS A 60 2.69 -8.02 9.25
C CYS A 60 3.65 -7.92 8.06
N SER A 61 3.18 -7.48 6.89
CA SER A 61 4.02 -7.31 5.70
C SER A 61 5.12 -6.26 5.88
N GLN A 62 4.97 -5.32 6.82
CA GLN A 62 5.98 -4.31 7.12
C GLN A 62 7.00 -4.77 8.15
N ILE A 63 6.70 -5.78 8.99
CA ILE A 63 7.62 -6.24 10.05
C ILE A 63 8.96 -6.69 9.46
N LYS A 64 8.94 -7.38 8.32
CA LYS A 64 10.17 -7.80 7.63
C LYS A 64 11.09 -6.63 7.27
N ASN A 65 10.50 -5.53 6.78
CA ASN A 65 11.24 -4.31 6.44
C ASN A 65 11.74 -3.59 7.70
N LEU A 66 10.98 -3.60 8.79
CA LEU A 66 11.39 -2.98 10.05
C LEU A 66 12.60 -3.67 10.70
N LEU A 67 12.73 -4.98 10.49
CA LEU A 67 13.85 -5.80 11.01
C LEU A 67 15.01 -5.93 9.99
N GLY A 68 14.85 -5.44 8.77
CA GLY A 68 15.83 -5.60 7.70
C GLY A 68 16.03 -7.07 7.28
N LEU A 69 14.98 -7.88 7.34
CA LEU A 69 15.01 -9.30 6.97
C LEU A 69 14.56 -9.49 5.52
N ASP A 70 15.28 -10.34 4.79
CA ASP A 70 14.97 -10.70 3.40
C ASP A 70 14.03 -11.91 3.34
N ILE A 71 12.75 -11.66 3.66
CA ILE A 71 11.68 -12.66 3.73
C ILE A 71 10.92 -12.70 2.39
N HIS A 72 10.92 -13.88 1.78
CA HIS A 72 10.33 -14.16 0.47
C HIS A 72 8.91 -14.72 0.55
N GLY A 73 8.45 -15.13 1.74
CA GLY A 73 7.08 -15.59 1.94
C GLY A 73 6.03 -14.61 1.41
N GLU A 74 5.10 -15.10 0.60
CA GLU A 74 4.02 -14.31 -0.01
C GLU A 74 2.72 -14.41 0.81
N ASN A 75 2.53 -15.53 1.53
CA ASN A 75 1.35 -15.76 2.36
C ASN A 75 1.55 -15.28 3.80
N PHE A 76 0.46 -14.88 4.46
CA PHE A 76 0.48 -14.44 5.87
C PHE A 76 1.16 -15.47 6.79
N VAL A 77 0.84 -16.75 6.64
CA VAL A 77 1.40 -17.83 7.47
C VAL A 77 2.88 -18.05 7.18
N GLU A 78 3.29 -18.01 5.91
CA GLU A 78 4.69 -18.14 5.49
C GLU A 78 5.54 -16.99 6.02
N ILE A 79 5.04 -15.76 5.94
CA ILE A 79 5.70 -14.59 6.51
C ILE A 79 5.98 -14.79 8.00
N TRP A 80 5.00 -15.28 8.77
CA TRP A 80 5.19 -15.55 10.21
C TRP A 80 6.16 -16.69 10.48
N TRP A 81 6.10 -17.76 9.69
CA TRP A 81 7.00 -18.89 9.81
C TRP A 81 8.45 -18.49 9.53
N GLU A 82 8.71 -17.79 8.43
CA GLU A 82 10.03 -17.28 8.07
C GLU A 82 10.54 -16.25 9.06
N LEU A 83 9.66 -15.36 9.56
CA LEU A 83 10.01 -14.35 10.55
C LEU A 83 10.53 -14.95 11.85
N ILE A 84 9.88 -16.00 12.37
CA ILE A 84 10.31 -16.66 13.61
C ILE A 84 11.65 -17.37 13.40
N ASN A 85 11.85 -17.98 12.24
CA ASN A 85 13.08 -18.72 11.93
C ASN A 85 14.29 -17.80 11.68
N HIS A 86 14.08 -16.62 11.09
CA HIS A 86 15.14 -15.66 10.75
C HIS A 86 15.22 -14.46 11.70
N ILE A 87 14.56 -14.52 12.86
CA ILE A 87 14.55 -13.38 13.80
C ILE A 87 15.97 -13.03 14.29
N THR A 88 16.87 -14.02 14.32
CA THR A 88 18.27 -13.84 14.71
C THR A 88 19.10 -13.11 13.65
N ASP A 89 18.67 -13.11 12.38
CA ASP A 89 19.37 -12.48 11.25
C ASP A 89 18.99 -10.99 11.10
N THR A 90 18.37 -10.41 12.12
CA THR A 90 17.91 -9.01 12.13
C THR A 90 19.08 -8.05 11.92
N LYS A 91 18.93 -7.15 10.94
CA LYS A 91 19.90 -6.08 10.70
C LYS A 91 19.68 -4.95 11.69
N ILE A 92 20.60 -4.83 12.65
CA ILE A 92 20.57 -3.80 13.69
C ILE A 92 20.47 -2.36 13.12
N PRO A 93 21.18 -1.98 12.03
CA PRO A 93 21.03 -0.65 11.44
C PRO A 93 19.59 -0.37 10.99
N ASP A 94 18.97 -1.28 10.24
CA ASP A 94 17.58 -1.14 9.75
C ASP A 94 16.58 -1.04 10.91
N LEU A 95 16.80 -1.79 11.98
CA LEU A 95 15.99 -1.73 13.19
C LEU A 95 16.07 -0.37 13.89
N ILE A 96 17.28 0.19 14.03
CA ILE A 96 17.49 1.52 14.62
C ILE A 96 16.81 2.58 13.77
N LEU A 97 17.04 2.56 12.45
CA LEU A 97 16.44 3.51 11.51
C LEU A 97 14.90 3.45 11.60
N SER A 98 14.34 2.26 11.56
CA SER A 98 12.90 2.02 11.69
C SER A 98 12.32 2.53 13.00
N CYS A 99 13.02 2.30 14.12
CA CYS A 99 12.62 2.81 15.43
C CYS A 99 12.65 4.35 15.48
N CYS A 100 13.71 4.97 14.95
CA CYS A 100 13.82 6.43 14.82
C CYS A 100 12.70 7.03 13.96
N CYS A 101 12.36 6.37 12.84
CA CYS A 101 11.25 6.78 11.97
C CYS A 101 9.90 6.73 12.69
N ILE A 102 9.61 5.62 13.38
CA ILE A 102 8.37 5.47 14.17
C ILE A 102 8.30 6.54 15.25
N LEU A 103 9.37 6.72 16.01
CA LEU A 103 9.44 7.73 17.07
C LEU A 103 9.18 9.14 16.51
N THR A 104 9.82 9.50 15.40
CA THR A 104 9.63 10.79 14.74
C THR A 104 8.18 10.99 14.30
N LEU A 105 7.56 9.99 13.67
CA LEU A 105 6.15 10.05 13.27
C LEU A 105 5.21 10.25 14.47
N LEU A 106 5.46 9.54 15.58
CA LEU A 106 4.67 9.65 16.80
C LEU A 106 4.83 11.01 17.48
N VAL A 107 6.06 11.53 17.56
CA VAL A 107 6.34 12.87 18.09
C VAL A 107 5.66 13.94 17.24
N LEU A 108 5.78 13.88 15.91
CA LEU A 108 5.11 14.85 15.02
C LEU A 108 3.58 14.77 15.10
N LYS A 109 3.02 13.56 15.30
CA LYS A 109 1.59 13.38 15.59
C LYS A 109 1.19 14.04 16.91
N TYR A 110 1.95 13.78 17.98
CA TYR A 110 1.67 14.34 19.30
C TYR A 110 1.76 15.87 19.31
N LEU A 111 2.75 16.45 18.63
CA LEU A 111 2.93 17.90 18.51
C LEU A 111 1.79 18.57 17.74
N LYS A 112 1.24 17.89 16.72
CA LYS A 112 0.08 18.38 15.95
C LYS A 112 -1.17 18.51 16.82
N ASP A 113 -1.40 17.54 17.70
CA ASP A 113 -2.63 17.45 18.51
C ASP A 113 -2.55 18.27 19.82
N LYS A 114 -1.38 18.82 20.15
CA LYS A 114 -1.17 19.65 21.33
C LYS A 114 -1.86 21.02 21.18
N LYS A 115 -2.69 21.39 22.16
CA LYS A 115 -3.33 22.71 22.23
C LYS A 115 -2.31 23.77 22.62
N ILE A 116 -1.88 24.58 21.66
CA ILE A 116 -0.93 25.69 21.86
C ILE A 116 -1.66 27.03 21.76
N ALA A 117 -1.38 27.93 22.70
CA ALA A 117 -1.99 29.26 22.78
C ALA A 117 -1.51 30.23 21.69
N ASN A 118 -0.27 30.06 21.21
CA ASN A 118 0.28 30.88 20.13
C ASN A 118 -0.22 30.40 18.75
N THR A 119 -1.00 31.25 18.08
CA THR A 119 -1.62 31.00 16.77
C THR A 119 -0.60 30.69 15.67
N THR A 120 0.54 31.37 15.64
CA THR A 120 1.59 31.18 14.62
C THR A 120 2.28 29.83 14.80
N LEU A 121 2.64 29.49 16.04
CA LEU A 121 3.27 28.19 16.36
C LEU A 121 2.30 27.03 16.10
N LYS A 122 1.01 27.19 16.44
CA LYS A 122 -0.03 26.21 16.14
C LYS A 122 -0.15 25.95 14.64
N ARG A 123 -0.15 27.01 13.82
CA ARG A 123 -0.21 26.88 12.34
C ARG A 123 1.02 26.15 11.80
N PHE A 124 2.21 26.47 12.31
CA PHE A 124 3.46 25.81 11.92
C PHE A 124 3.47 24.32 12.29
N LEU A 125 3.13 23.95 13.53
CA LEU A 125 3.05 22.56 13.96
C LEU A 125 1.96 21.77 13.22
N TRP A 126 0.86 22.42 12.85
CA TRP A 126 -0.17 21.78 12.04
C TRP A 126 0.34 21.44 10.63
N VAL A 127 1.12 22.34 10.00
CA VAL A 127 1.74 22.10 8.69
C VAL A 127 2.75 20.96 8.80
N ILE A 128 3.68 21.02 9.75
CA ILE A 128 4.69 19.97 9.98
C ILE A 128 4.01 18.63 10.27
N GLY A 129 3.03 18.61 11.17
CA GLY A 129 2.30 17.40 11.53
C GLY A 129 1.48 16.82 10.38
N THR A 130 1.07 17.64 9.42
CA THR A 130 0.38 17.19 8.20
C THR A 130 1.36 16.66 7.16
N ALA A 131 2.55 17.25 7.05
CA ALA A 131 3.63 16.81 6.16
C ALA A 131 4.53 15.69 6.74
N ARG A 132 4.22 15.16 7.94
CA ARG A 132 5.06 14.21 8.69
C ARG A 132 5.59 13.02 7.88
N ASN A 133 4.76 12.42 7.02
CA ASN A 133 5.16 11.26 6.22
C ASN A 133 6.23 11.65 5.19
N ALA A 134 6.02 12.78 4.49
CA ALA A 134 6.98 13.29 3.51
C ALA A 134 8.29 13.71 4.18
N LEU A 135 8.20 14.38 5.35
CA LEU A 135 9.38 14.77 6.13
C LEU A 135 10.23 13.57 6.52
N VAL A 136 9.62 12.50 7.02
CA VAL A 136 10.35 11.29 7.42
C VAL A 136 11.02 10.63 6.21
N VAL A 137 10.35 10.55 5.06
CA VAL A 137 10.94 10.00 3.82
C VAL A 137 12.15 10.82 3.36
N ILE A 138 12.03 12.16 3.35
CA ILE A 138 13.13 13.05 2.95
C ILE A 138 14.31 12.90 3.92
N LEU A 139 14.05 12.88 5.23
CA LEU A 139 15.10 12.67 6.23
C LEU A 139 15.82 11.34 6.02
N CYS A 140 15.07 10.25 5.80
CA CYS A 140 15.64 8.93 5.52
C CYS A 140 16.51 8.94 4.26
N ALA A 141 16.03 9.56 3.17
CA ALA A 141 16.76 9.65 1.91
C ALA A 141 18.08 10.42 2.09
N VAL A 142 18.04 11.56 2.80
CA VAL A 142 19.24 12.35 3.09
C VAL A 142 20.22 11.59 3.97
N THR A 143 19.74 10.93 5.04
CA THR A 143 20.62 10.10 5.88
C THR A 143 21.24 8.96 5.08
N SER A 144 20.45 8.28 4.24
CA SER A 144 20.93 7.19 3.40
C SER A 144 22.03 7.65 2.44
N TYR A 145 21.82 8.80 1.78
CA TYR A 145 22.80 9.40 0.87
C TYR A 145 24.11 9.77 1.57
N ILE A 146 24.02 10.35 2.77
CA ILE A 146 25.20 10.68 3.57
C ILE A 146 25.97 9.40 3.93
N PHE A 147 25.30 8.37 4.46
CA PHE A 147 25.96 7.12 4.84
C PHE A 147 26.62 6.40 3.66
N GLU A 148 25.96 6.39 2.49
CA GLU A 148 26.52 5.82 1.26
C GLU A 148 27.83 6.50 0.84
N MET A 149 27.97 7.80 1.08
CA MET A 149 29.16 8.58 0.75
C MET A 149 30.36 8.29 1.67
N TYR A 150 30.15 7.88 2.92
CA TYR A 150 31.23 7.70 3.91
C TYR A 150 31.69 6.25 4.08
N ASP A 151 30.78 5.27 4.11
CA ASP A 151 31.12 3.88 4.51
C ASP A 151 30.29 2.80 3.78
N GLY A 152 29.53 3.18 2.74
CA GLY A 152 28.51 2.33 2.14
C GLY A 152 27.23 2.29 2.99
N ALA A 153 26.07 2.08 2.37
CA ALA A 153 24.80 2.11 3.10
C ALA A 153 24.65 0.86 3.98
N PRO A 154 24.54 0.99 5.32
CA PRO A 154 24.34 -0.15 6.22
C PRO A 154 22.89 -0.65 6.25
N PHE A 155 22.00 0.01 5.51
CA PHE A 155 20.56 -0.24 5.44
C PHE A 155 20.19 -0.89 4.11
N ILE A 156 19.04 -1.56 4.06
CA ILE A 156 18.51 -2.08 2.80
C ILE A 156 18.00 -0.90 1.95
N LEU A 157 18.70 -0.64 0.85
CA LEU A 157 18.31 0.39 -0.12
C LEU A 157 17.16 -0.10 -0.99
N THR A 158 16.26 0.81 -1.32
CA THR A 158 15.34 0.62 -2.44
C THR A 158 16.21 0.48 -3.70
N GLY A 159 16.05 -0.62 -4.44
CA GLY A 159 16.83 -0.90 -5.64
C GLY A 159 16.72 0.19 -6.71
N HIS A 160 17.33 -0.05 -7.87
CA HIS A 160 17.34 0.93 -8.95
C HIS A 160 15.91 1.28 -9.41
N ILE A 161 15.58 2.58 -9.39
CA ILE A 161 14.33 3.10 -9.95
C ILE A 161 14.69 3.80 -11.24
N ASP A 162 14.23 3.25 -12.37
CA ASP A 162 14.54 3.82 -13.67
C ASP A 162 13.97 5.24 -13.79
N ALA A 163 14.83 6.17 -14.22
CA ALA A 163 14.45 7.56 -14.38
C ALA A 163 13.62 7.74 -15.66
N GLY A 164 12.39 8.21 -15.51
CA GLY A 164 11.52 8.51 -16.64
C GLY A 164 10.06 8.26 -16.32
N LEU A 165 9.18 8.70 -17.23
CA LEU A 165 7.81 8.24 -17.22
C LEU A 165 7.78 6.83 -17.84
N PRO A 166 7.01 5.88 -17.28
CA PRO A 166 6.75 4.63 -17.98
C PRO A 166 6.14 4.95 -19.36
N SER A 167 6.50 4.20 -20.39
CA SER A 167 5.88 4.36 -21.70
C SER A 167 4.37 4.19 -21.55
N VAL A 168 3.60 5.16 -22.05
CA VAL A 168 2.14 5.06 -22.03
C VAL A 168 1.76 4.04 -23.08
N GLU A 169 1.56 2.82 -22.62
CA GLU A 169 1.15 1.69 -23.45
C GLU A 169 -0.22 1.19 -22.98
N PRO A 170 -1.08 0.73 -23.90
CA PRO A 170 -2.31 0.06 -23.51
C PRO A 170 -1.98 -1.20 -22.69
N PRO A 171 -2.89 -1.64 -21.80
CA PRO A 171 -2.68 -2.85 -21.02
C PRO A 171 -2.40 -4.03 -21.96
N PRO A 172 -1.36 -4.84 -21.70
CA PRO A 172 -1.01 -5.94 -22.57
C PRO A 172 -2.10 -7.01 -22.53
N PHE A 173 -2.68 -7.31 -23.68
CA PHE A 173 -3.68 -8.37 -23.86
C PHE A 173 -3.07 -9.73 -24.23
N SER A 174 -1.75 -9.77 -24.42
CA SER A 174 -1.00 -10.99 -24.68
C SER A 174 0.41 -10.83 -24.14
N ARG A 175 0.98 -11.90 -23.58
CA ARG A 175 2.35 -11.90 -23.06
C ARG A 175 3.16 -13.00 -23.69
N THR A 176 4.33 -12.68 -24.23
CA THR A 176 5.30 -13.67 -24.70
C THR A 176 6.21 -14.06 -23.55
N ILE A 177 6.08 -15.28 -23.02
CA ILE A 177 7.00 -15.83 -22.04
C ILE A 177 8.13 -16.54 -22.81
N GLY A 178 9.30 -15.91 -22.86
CA GLY A 178 10.46 -16.42 -23.59
C GLY A 178 10.26 -16.44 -25.12
N GLN A 179 10.97 -17.34 -25.80
CA GLN A 179 11.01 -17.40 -27.27
C GLN A 179 9.86 -18.20 -27.92
N ASN A 180 9.07 -18.99 -27.17
CA ASN A 180 8.18 -20.00 -27.77
C ASN A 180 6.79 -20.17 -27.15
N GLN A 181 6.35 -19.33 -26.21
CA GLN A 181 4.98 -19.38 -25.68
C GLN A 181 4.38 -17.99 -25.57
N THR A 182 3.23 -17.78 -26.22
CA THR A 182 2.42 -16.57 -26.07
C THR A 182 1.20 -16.93 -25.23
N GLU A 183 1.11 -16.36 -24.03
CA GLU A 183 -0.10 -16.40 -23.22
C GLU A 183 -1.13 -15.45 -23.83
N SER A 184 -2.28 -16.00 -24.21
CA SER A 184 -3.38 -15.22 -24.76
C SER A 184 -4.13 -14.47 -23.65
N PHE A 185 -4.93 -13.46 -24.02
CA PHE A 185 -5.81 -12.75 -23.09
C PHE A 185 -6.66 -13.69 -22.22
N ILE A 186 -7.17 -14.77 -22.82
CA ILE A 186 -8.02 -15.73 -22.14
C ILE A 186 -7.21 -16.47 -21.08
N ASP A 187 -5.97 -16.85 -21.38
CA ASP A 187 -5.12 -17.57 -20.44
C ASP A 187 -4.63 -16.64 -19.32
N MET A 188 -4.28 -15.40 -19.66
CA MET A 188 -4.01 -14.36 -18.65
C MET A 188 -5.22 -14.13 -17.74
N SER A 189 -6.44 -14.11 -18.31
CA SER A 189 -7.67 -13.91 -17.54
C SER A 189 -8.00 -15.08 -16.61
N LYS A 190 -7.72 -16.32 -17.02
CA LYS A 190 -7.87 -17.50 -16.15
C LYS A 190 -6.93 -17.43 -14.95
N ASN A 191 -5.72 -16.89 -15.14
CA ASN A 191 -4.72 -16.75 -14.07
C ASN A 191 -5.17 -15.76 -12.98
N PHE A 192 -6.05 -14.80 -13.29
CA PHE A 192 -6.61 -13.89 -12.29
C PHE A 192 -7.57 -14.55 -11.29
N LYS A 193 -8.07 -15.76 -11.55
CA LYS A 193 -9.02 -16.50 -10.69
C LYS A 193 -10.20 -15.59 -10.26
N PHE A 194 -10.53 -15.56 -8.96
CA PHE A 194 -11.57 -14.70 -8.39
C PHE A 194 -11.16 -13.21 -8.29
N GLY A 195 -9.89 -12.88 -8.56
CA GLY A 195 -9.37 -11.50 -8.49
C GLY A 195 -10.12 -10.53 -9.39
N ILE A 196 -10.57 -10.98 -10.57
CA ILE A 196 -11.36 -10.18 -11.52
C ILE A 196 -12.63 -9.62 -10.88
N LEU A 197 -13.28 -10.38 -9.99
CA LEU A 197 -14.52 -9.98 -9.34
C LEU A 197 -14.26 -9.27 -8.00
N ILE A 198 -13.32 -9.81 -7.21
CA ILE A 198 -13.04 -9.34 -5.86
C ILE A 198 -12.44 -7.93 -5.86
N ILE A 199 -11.52 -7.64 -6.79
CA ILE A 199 -10.84 -6.34 -6.83
C ILE A 199 -11.80 -5.16 -7.10
N PRO A 200 -12.65 -5.19 -8.14
CA PRO A 200 -13.62 -4.12 -8.36
C PRO A 200 -14.64 -4.01 -7.22
N LEU A 201 -15.05 -5.12 -6.60
CA LEU A 201 -15.93 -5.09 -5.43
C LEU A 201 -15.28 -4.36 -4.24
N ILE A 202 -14.04 -4.70 -3.90
CA ILE A 202 -13.27 -4.02 -2.83
C ILE A 202 -13.09 -2.54 -3.15
N SER A 203 -12.80 -2.21 -4.40
CA SER A 203 -12.65 -0.82 -4.86
C SER A 203 -13.92 -0.01 -4.61
N ILE A 204 -15.08 -0.56 -4.99
CA ILE A 204 -16.38 0.09 -4.78
C ILE A 204 -16.70 0.25 -3.29
N ILE A 205 -16.51 -0.80 -2.48
CA ILE A 205 -16.75 -0.74 -1.03
C ILE A 205 -15.88 0.34 -0.39
N GLY A 206 -14.59 0.41 -0.76
CA GLY A 206 -13.67 1.42 -0.25
C GLY A 206 -14.11 2.85 -0.60
N ASN A 207 -14.49 3.09 -1.85
CA ASN A 207 -14.97 4.39 -2.30
C ASN A 207 -16.27 4.81 -1.60
N VAL A 208 -17.21 3.87 -1.42
CA VAL A 208 -18.47 4.13 -0.69
C VAL A 208 -18.20 4.41 0.79
N ALA A 209 -17.29 3.68 1.44
CA ALA A 209 -16.93 3.93 2.83
C ALA A 209 -16.31 5.33 3.02
N ILE A 210 -15.42 5.74 2.11
CA ILE A 210 -14.82 7.08 2.10
C ILE A 210 -15.91 8.15 1.89
N ALA A 211 -16.79 7.98 0.90
CA ALA A 211 -17.88 8.90 0.64
C ALA A 211 -18.81 9.05 1.86
N LYS A 212 -19.21 7.94 2.49
CA LYS A 212 -20.02 7.96 3.73
C LYS A 212 -19.31 8.67 4.87
N ALA A 213 -18.01 8.41 5.08
CA ALA A 213 -17.22 9.06 6.12
C ALA A 213 -17.14 10.59 5.92
N PHE A 214 -17.00 11.04 4.66
CA PHE A 214 -17.06 12.47 4.34
C PHE A 214 -18.45 13.04 4.60
N CYS A 215 -19.52 12.38 4.14
CA CYS A 215 -20.90 12.83 4.38
C CYS A 215 -21.18 12.96 5.89
N THR A 216 -20.87 11.97 6.71
CA THR A 216 -21.09 12.05 8.17
C THR A 216 -20.34 13.23 8.79
N LYS A 217 -19.09 13.49 8.37
CA LYS A 217 -18.27 14.58 8.90
C LYS A 217 -18.79 15.97 8.52
N TYR A 218 -19.34 16.13 7.31
CA TYR A 218 -19.86 17.43 6.84
C TYR A 218 -21.32 17.68 7.27
N PHE A 219 -22.17 16.65 7.31
CA PHE A 219 -23.57 16.80 7.74
C PHE A 219 -23.72 16.99 9.25
N GLN A 220 -22.79 16.49 10.09
CA GLN A 220 -22.78 16.78 11.53
C GLN A 220 -22.50 18.25 11.89
N HIS A 221 -22.04 19.08 10.95
CA HIS A 221 -21.82 20.51 11.18
C HIS A 221 -23.05 21.39 10.84
N ILE A 222 -24.13 20.82 10.29
CA ILE A 222 -25.31 21.55 9.79
C ILE A 222 -26.54 21.40 10.72
N THR A 223 -26.50 20.49 11.70
CA THR A 223 -27.50 20.34 12.79
C THR A 223 -26.88 20.66 14.13
#